data_AF-A0A060ZW14-F1
#
_entry.id   AF-A0A060ZW14-F1
#
_cell.length_a   1.000
_cell.length_b   1.000
_cell.length_c   1.000
_cell.angle_alpha   90.00
_cell.angle_beta   90.00
_cell.angle_gamma   90.00
#
_symmetry.space_group_name_H-M   'P 1'
#
loop_
_entity.id
_entity.type
_entity.pdbx_description
1 polymer ?
#
loop_
_entity_poly.entity_id
_entity_poly.type
_entity_poly.pdbx_seq_one_letter_code
_entity_poly.pdbx_strand_id
1 'polypeptide(L)'
;MYKFLLRPTARQAVALGEMLRDHCSLYNGALQERRDAYRHASRTSIKYGDQSAQLKEIRAFDPERQGRWSFSSQQATLRRLDKAFQAFFRRVKAGQKPGYPRFKGVGHFDTVTFPEDGDGCRWDSTPPTTHRPAYASRASVTSASTNTGPYAAGSRPSR
;
A
#
# COMPACT_ATOMS: atom_id res chain seq x y z
N MET A 1 17.59 14.34 -4.99
CA MET A 1 16.98 13.29 -4.16
C MET A 1 17.35 13.58 -2.71
N TYR A 2 16.38 13.97 -1.89
CA TYR A 2 16.62 14.28 -0.48
C TYR A 2 16.55 12.99 0.34
N LYS A 3 17.49 12.80 1.27
CA LYS A 3 17.51 11.66 2.19
C LYS A 3 17.25 12.19 3.60
N PHE A 4 16.07 11.87 4.14
CA PHE A 4 15.70 12.24 5.50
C PHE A 4 15.91 11.06 6.44
N LEU A 5 16.47 11.34 7.61
CA LEU A 5 16.56 10.35 8.69
C LEU A 5 15.24 10.37 9.47
N LEU A 6 14.44 9.33 9.32
CA LEU A 6 13.29 9.10 10.18
C LEU A 6 13.78 8.83 11.60
N ARG A 7 13.22 9.53 12.58
CA ARG A 7 13.39 9.25 14.02
C ARG A 7 12.09 8.66 14.56
N PRO A 8 11.82 7.36 14.30
CA PRO A 8 10.58 6.75 14.74
C PRO A 8 10.54 6.63 16.26
N THR A 9 9.33 6.73 16.82
CA THR A 9 9.06 6.27 18.19
C THR A 9 9.25 4.77 18.29
N ALA A 10 9.39 4.23 19.51
CA ALA A 10 9.55 2.78 19.72
C ALA A 10 8.42 1.97 19.05
N ARG A 11 7.17 2.44 19.13
CA ARG A 11 6.02 1.79 18.49
C ARG A 11 6.11 1.80 16.96
N GLN A 12 6.53 2.94 16.39
CA GLN A 12 6.74 3.04 14.93
C GLN A 12 7.87 2.15 14.46
N ALA A 13 8.96 2.02 15.22
CA ALA A 13 10.07 1.13 14.89
C ALA A 13 9.62 -0.34 14.84
N VAL A 14 8.79 -0.78 15.78
CA VAL A 14 8.20 -2.12 15.78
C VAL A 14 7.33 -2.34 14.54
N ALA A 15 6.43 -1.39 14.23
CA ALA A 15 5.55 -1.47 13.07
C ALA A 15 6.33 -1.51 11.74
N LEU A 16 7.39 -0.71 11.61
CA LEU A 16 8.28 -0.73 10.44
C LEU A 16 9.03 -2.06 10.34
N GLY A 17 9.47 -2.63 11.47
CA GLY A 17 10.08 -3.95 11.51
C GLY A 17 9.13 -5.08 11.10
N GLU A 18 7.86 -5.02 11.49
CA GLU A 18 6.81 -5.92 11.01
C GLU A 18 6.61 -5.80 9.50
N MET A 19 6.48 -4.56 9.00
CA MET A 19 6.34 -4.30 7.57
C MET A 19 7.49 -4.89 6.76
N LEU A 20 8.75 -4.67 7.18
CA LEU A 20 9.91 -5.24 6.50
C LEU A 20 9.89 -6.77 6.49
N ARG A 21 9.44 -7.41 7.58
CA ARG A 21 9.30 -8.86 7.66
C ARG A 21 8.22 -9.39 6.72
N ASP A 22 7.06 -8.74 6.69
CA ASP A 22 5.94 -9.19 5.85
C ASP A 22 6.23 -9.00 4.37
N HIS A 23 6.91 -7.91 3.98
CA HIS A 23 7.41 -7.71 2.62
C HIS A 23 8.50 -8.72 2.23
N CYS A 24 9.37 -9.08 3.17
CA CYS A 24 10.38 -10.12 2.96
C CYS A 24 9.71 -11.48 2.71
N SER A 25 8.68 -11.81 3.49
CA SER A 25 7.87 -13.03 3.32
C SER A 25 7.22 -13.06 1.93
N LEU A 26 6.58 -11.95 1.51
CA LEU A 26 5.99 -11.82 0.18
C LEU A 26 7.02 -12.02 -0.94
N TYR A 27 8.18 -11.38 -0.84
CA TYR A 27 9.27 -11.54 -1.81
C TYR A 27 9.74 -12.99 -1.92
N ASN A 28 9.94 -13.64 -0.77
CA ASN A 28 10.43 -15.02 -0.71
C ASN A 28 9.37 -16.02 -1.21
N GLY A 29 8.10 -15.82 -0.88
CA GLY A 29 6.99 -16.63 -1.39
C GLY A 29 6.88 -16.53 -2.91
N ALA A 30 6.94 -15.32 -3.45
CA ALA A 30 6.92 -15.11 -4.90
C ALA A 30 8.15 -15.70 -5.61
N LEU A 31 9.34 -15.65 -4.99
CA LEU A 31 10.54 -16.30 -5.51
C LEU A 31 10.38 -17.83 -5.52
N GLN A 32 9.86 -18.38 -4.43
CA GLN A 32 9.62 -19.81 -4.28
C GLN A 32 8.63 -20.31 -5.34
N GLU A 33 7.49 -19.64 -5.51
CA GLU A 33 6.49 -19.99 -6.52
C GLU A 33 7.10 -20.06 -7.92
N ARG A 34 7.85 -19.04 -8.35
CA ARG A 34 8.52 -19.05 -9.66
C ARG A 34 9.48 -20.22 -9.81
N ARG A 35 10.24 -20.54 -8.75
CA ARG A 35 11.18 -21.66 -8.74
C ARG A 35 10.46 -23.00 -8.84
N ASP A 36 9.41 -23.18 -8.05
CA ASP A 36 8.70 -24.45 -7.94
C ASP A 36 7.86 -24.70 -9.20
N ALA A 37 7.21 -23.67 -9.76
CA ALA A 37 6.51 -23.74 -11.04
C ALA A 37 7.43 -24.15 -12.22
N TYR A 38 8.66 -23.64 -12.24
CA TYR A 38 9.63 -24.02 -13.27
C TYR A 38 10.20 -25.44 -13.07
N ARG A 39 10.28 -25.91 -11.81
CA ARG A 39 10.70 -27.28 -11.47
C ARG A 39 9.62 -28.32 -11.79
N HIS A 40 8.36 -27.92 -11.85
CA HIS A 40 7.26 -28.79 -12.24
C HIS A 40 7.46 -29.32 -13.67
N ALA A 41 6.88 -30.48 -13.99
CA ALA A 41 7.04 -31.15 -15.29
C ALA A 41 6.65 -30.26 -16.49
N SER A 42 5.66 -29.39 -16.29
CA SER A 42 5.20 -28.40 -17.30
C SER A 42 6.15 -27.23 -17.52
N ARG A 43 7.16 -27.03 -16.65
CA ARG A 43 8.10 -25.89 -16.65
C ARG A 43 7.41 -24.54 -16.78
N THR A 44 6.32 -24.36 -16.03
CA THR A 44 5.49 -23.16 -16.11
C THR A 44 6.30 -21.92 -15.69
N SER A 45 6.23 -20.87 -16.49
CA SER A 45 6.89 -19.59 -16.20
C SER A 45 5.91 -18.60 -15.59
N ILE A 46 6.01 -18.38 -14.29
CA ILE A 46 5.24 -17.36 -13.57
C ILE A 46 5.87 -15.97 -13.74
N LYS A 47 5.06 -14.98 -14.12
CA LYS A 47 5.48 -13.58 -14.36
C LYS A 47 4.95 -12.66 -13.26
N TYR A 48 5.40 -11.40 -13.31
CA TYR A 48 4.91 -10.35 -12.40
C TYR A 48 3.38 -10.19 -12.44
N GLY A 49 2.77 -10.27 -13.63
CA GLY A 49 1.33 -10.11 -13.80
C GLY A 49 0.53 -11.14 -13.00
N ASP A 50 0.94 -12.40 -13.06
CA ASP A 50 0.30 -13.52 -12.35
C ASP A 50 0.35 -13.29 -10.83
N GLN A 51 1.53 -12.96 -10.31
CA GLN A 51 1.74 -12.74 -8.87
C GLN A 51 1.06 -11.47 -8.37
N SER A 52 1.01 -10.42 -9.18
CA SER A 52 0.28 -9.19 -8.85
C SER A 52 -1.23 -9.41 -8.83
N ALA A 53 -1.76 -10.35 -9.64
CA ALA A 53 -3.18 -10.69 -9.63
C ALA A 53 -3.55 -11.47 -8.36
N GLN A 54 -2.72 -12.43 -7.96
CA GLN A 54 -2.88 -13.21 -6.72
C GLN A 54 -2.84 -12.33 -5.45
N LEU A 55 -2.12 -11.20 -5.49
CA LEU A 55 -1.95 -10.33 -4.33
C LEU A 55 -3.28 -9.85 -3.73
N LYS A 56 -4.33 -9.67 -4.55
CA LYS A 56 -5.65 -9.29 -4.05
C LYS A 56 -6.23 -10.35 -3.12
N GLU A 57 -6.14 -11.63 -3.51
CA GLU A 57 -6.65 -12.76 -2.75
C GLU A 57 -5.79 -13.02 -1.50
N ILE A 58 -4.47 -12.93 -1.62
CA ILE A 58 -3.53 -13.08 -0.50
C ILE A 58 -3.84 -12.06 0.61
N ARG A 59 -4.08 -10.80 0.24
CA ARG A 59 -4.41 -9.74 1.21
C ARG A 59 -5.78 -9.92 1.86
N ALA A 60 -6.75 -10.45 1.12
CA ALA A 60 -8.07 -10.77 1.68
C ALA A 60 -8.02 -11.95 2.65
N PHE A 61 -7.16 -12.94 2.36
CA PHE A 61 -6.98 -14.13 3.18
C PHE A 61 -6.18 -13.85 4.48
N ASP A 62 -5.17 -12.99 4.41
CA ASP A 62 -4.31 -12.64 5.56
C ASP A 62 -4.38 -11.13 5.85
N PRO A 63 -5.51 -10.62 6.38
CA PRO A 63 -5.70 -9.20 6.63
C PRO A 63 -4.71 -8.66 7.68
N GLU A 64 -4.35 -9.47 8.68
CA GLU A 64 -3.51 -9.07 9.82
C GLU A 64 -2.02 -8.99 9.51
N ARG A 65 -1.54 -9.61 8.42
CA ARG A 65 -0.14 -9.50 7.99
C ARG A 65 -0.01 -8.87 6.61
N GLN A 66 -0.66 -9.41 5.59
CA GLN A 66 -0.51 -8.90 4.21
C GLN A 66 -1.53 -7.80 3.90
N GLY A 67 -2.77 -7.90 4.39
CA GLY A 67 -3.82 -6.93 4.08
C GLY A 67 -3.64 -5.57 4.73
N ARG A 68 -3.01 -5.49 5.92
CA ARG A 68 -2.73 -4.25 6.65
C ARG A 68 -1.74 -3.32 5.95
N TRP A 69 -0.97 -3.80 4.99
CA TRP A 69 0.02 -3.01 4.26
C TRP A 69 -0.52 -2.51 2.93
N SER A 70 0.11 -1.43 2.43
CA SER A 70 -0.24 -0.80 1.16
C SER A 70 -0.09 -1.78 -0.01
N PHE A 71 -1.13 -1.86 -0.85
CA PHE A 71 -1.11 -2.64 -2.09
C PHE A 71 -0.01 -2.13 -3.05
N SER A 72 0.05 -0.80 -3.20
CA SER A 72 1.20 0.01 -3.60
C SER A 72 2.58 -0.62 -3.44
N SER A 73 2.93 -0.68 -2.17
CA SER A 73 4.24 -1.06 -1.69
C SER A 73 4.54 -2.55 -1.94
N GLN A 74 3.52 -3.40 -1.84
CA GLN A 74 3.63 -4.83 -2.11
C GLN A 74 3.83 -5.10 -3.60
N GLN A 75 3.13 -4.37 -4.48
CA GLN A 75 3.41 -4.42 -5.92
C GLN A 75 4.83 -3.98 -6.25
N ALA A 76 5.33 -2.91 -5.61
CA ALA A 76 6.72 -2.48 -5.78
C ALA A 76 7.72 -3.57 -5.35
N THR A 77 7.39 -4.33 -4.31
CA THR A 77 8.18 -5.49 -3.85
C THR A 77 8.23 -6.61 -4.91
N LEU A 78 7.10 -6.94 -5.52
CA LEU A 78 7.03 -7.90 -6.63
C LEU A 78 7.79 -7.39 -7.86
N ARG A 79 7.72 -6.10 -8.18
CA ARG A 79 8.52 -5.49 -9.27
C ARG A 79 10.02 -5.56 -8.99
N ARG A 80 10.46 -5.44 -7.73
CA ARG A 80 11.86 -5.64 -7.33
C ARG A 80 12.34 -7.06 -7.63
N LEU A 81 11.51 -8.07 -7.35
CA LEU A 81 11.80 -9.46 -7.71
C LEU A 81 11.88 -9.62 -9.24
N ASP A 82 10.92 -9.05 -9.96
CA ASP A 82 10.86 -9.16 -11.41
C ASP A 82 12.10 -8.57 -12.10
N LYS A 83 12.54 -7.38 -11.67
CA LYS A 83 13.80 -6.77 -12.12
C LYS A 83 15.02 -7.67 -11.90
N ALA A 84 15.05 -8.41 -10.80
CA ALA A 84 16.15 -9.35 -10.53
C ALA A 84 16.13 -10.53 -11.53
N PHE A 85 14.95 -11.06 -11.85
CA PHE A 85 14.79 -12.09 -12.90
C PHE A 85 15.13 -11.55 -14.29
N GLN A 86 14.68 -10.34 -14.65
CA GLN A 86 15.04 -9.71 -15.93
C GLN A 86 16.56 -9.56 -16.06
N ALA A 87 17.25 -9.12 -15.01
CA ALA A 87 18.70 -9.02 -15.01
C ALA A 87 19.40 -10.40 -15.09
N PHE A 88 18.83 -11.43 -14.46
CA PHE A 88 19.29 -12.82 -14.59
C PHE A 88 19.21 -13.30 -16.04
N PHE A 89 18.03 -13.23 -16.66
CA PHE A 89 17.82 -13.70 -18.04
C PHE A 89 18.61 -12.88 -19.07
N ARG A 90 18.78 -11.57 -18.84
CA ARG A 90 19.64 -10.72 -19.67
C ARG A 90 21.08 -11.23 -19.69
N ARG A 91 21.64 -11.60 -18.52
CA ARG A 91 23.01 -12.14 -18.43
C ARG A 91 23.13 -13.52 -19.05
N VAL A 92 22.13 -14.38 -18.88
CA VAL A 92 22.04 -15.69 -19.55
C VAL A 92 22.12 -15.51 -21.06
N LYS A 93 21.31 -14.60 -21.62
CA LYS A 93 21.29 -14.32 -23.07
C LYS A 93 22.63 -13.75 -23.57
N ALA A 94 23.33 -12.99 -22.74
CA ALA A 94 24.64 -12.41 -23.06
C ALA A 94 25.82 -13.37 -22.85
N GLY A 95 25.60 -14.63 -22.44
CA GLY A 95 26.67 -15.59 -22.14
C GLY A 95 27.53 -15.22 -20.92
N GLN A 96 27.07 -14.27 -20.09
CA GLN A 96 27.79 -13.85 -18.88
C GLN A 96 27.42 -14.75 -17.70
N LYS A 97 28.28 -14.83 -16.68
CA LYS A 97 27.99 -15.53 -15.42
C LYS A 97 26.75 -14.92 -14.73
N PRO A 98 25.57 -15.56 -14.75
CA PRO A 98 24.35 -14.98 -14.23
C PRO A 98 24.20 -15.32 -12.74
N GLY A 99 23.70 -14.37 -11.94
CA GLY A 99 23.32 -14.60 -10.55
C GLY A 99 21.82 -14.80 -10.42
N TYR A 100 21.38 -15.97 -9.96
CA TYR A 100 19.96 -16.25 -9.72
C TYR A 100 19.45 -15.47 -8.49
N PRO A 101 18.21 -14.92 -8.51
CA PRO A 101 17.61 -14.27 -7.34
C PRO A 101 17.60 -15.19 -6.11
N ARG A 102 18.01 -14.68 -4.94
CA ARG A 102 18.16 -15.47 -3.71
C ARG A 102 17.08 -15.10 -2.70
N PHE A 103 16.70 -16.09 -1.89
CA PHE A 103 15.91 -15.86 -0.68
C PHE A 103 16.57 -14.80 0.20
N LYS A 104 15.74 -13.99 0.84
CA LYS A 104 16.15 -12.93 1.74
C LYS A 104 15.94 -13.39 3.18
N GLY A 105 17.02 -13.40 3.96
CA GLY A 105 16.94 -13.60 5.40
C GLY A 105 16.37 -12.37 6.11
N VAL A 106 15.92 -12.57 7.35
CA VAL A 106 15.51 -11.47 8.24
C VAL A 106 16.69 -10.52 8.41
N GLY A 107 16.45 -9.21 8.20
CA GLY A 107 17.50 -8.18 8.24
C GLY A 107 18.20 -7.87 6.90
N HIS A 108 18.01 -8.69 5.85
CA HIS A 108 18.50 -8.41 4.49
C HIS A 108 17.44 -7.79 3.57
N PHE A 109 16.28 -7.47 4.13
CA PHE A 109 15.20 -6.74 3.49
C PHE A 109 14.97 -5.45 4.29
N ASP A 110 15.70 -4.41 3.90
CA ASP A 110 15.84 -3.14 4.62
C ASP A 110 15.03 -1.99 3.99
N THR A 111 14.48 -2.22 2.80
CA THR A 111 13.87 -1.17 1.97
C THR A 111 12.51 -1.61 1.46
N VAL A 112 11.50 -0.77 1.69
CA VAL A 112 10.17 -0.80 1.06
C VAL A 112 10.01 0.47 0.25
N THR A 113 9.43 0.36 -0.94
CA THR A 113 9.17 1.50 -1.83
C THR A 113 7.68 1.79 -1.82
N PHE A 114 7.34 3.06 -1.58
CA PHE A 114 5.98 3.57 -1.70
C PHE A 114 5.91 4.45 -2.95
N PRO A 115 5.23 3.99 -4.03
CA PRO A 115 5.26 4.70 -5.33
C PRO A 115 4.47 6.01 -5.35
N GLU A 116 3.44 6.14 -4.52
CA GLU A 116 2.54 7.30 -4.48
C GLU A 116 2.42 7.83 -3.04
N ASP A 117 2.46 9.16 -2.89
CA ASP A 117 2.22 9.83 -1.61
C ASP A 117 0.74 9.65 -1.21
N GLY A 118 0.50 9.10 -0.02
CA GLY A 118 -0.85 8.75 0.47
C GLY A 118 -1.17 7.25 0.42
N ASP A 119 -0.33 6.43 -0.19
CA ASP A 119 -0.51 4.97 -0.22
C ASP A 119 0.18 4.28 0.97
N GLY A 120 -0.37 4.47 2.17
CA GLY A 120 0.10 3.87 3.41
C GLY A 120 1.26 4.62 4.11
N CYS A 121 1.95 5.51 3.41
CA CYS A 121 2.82 6.52 4.02
C CYS A 121 2.29 7.93 3.71
N ARG A 122 2.04 8.71 4.77
CA ARG A 122 1.76 10.14 4.67
C ARG A 122 2.89 10.89 5.34
N TRP A 123 3.59 11.71 4.57
CA TRP A 123 4.55 12.66 5.10
C TRP A 123 3.80 13.89 5.59
N ASP A 124 3.70 14.04 6.91
CA ASP A 124 3.19 15.25 7.54
C ASP A 124 4.38 16.04 8.08
N SER A 125 4.79 17.10 7.37
CA SER A 125 5.84 18.02 7.83
C SER A 125 5.34 19.03 8.83
N THR A 126 4.03 19.08 9.07
CA THR A 126 3.44 20.10 9.93
C THR A 126 3.82 19.75 11.37
N PRO A 127 4.57 20.60 12.09
CA PRO A 127 4.81 20.37 13.50
C PRO A 127 3.45 20.24 14.21
N PRO A 128 3.30 19.34 15.20
CA PRO A 128 2.08 19.27 15.98
C PRO A 128 1.84 20.66 16.56
N THR A 129 0.80 21.34 16.11
CA THR A 129 0.41 22.63 16.66
C THR A 129 -0.14 22.38 18.05
N THR A 130 0.72 22.46 19.08
CA THR A 130 0.33 22.39 20.50
C THR A 130 -0.42 23.65 20.96
N HIS A 131 -1.07 24.37 20.05
CA HIS A 131 -2.05 25.40 20.38
C HIS A 131 -3.23 25.25 19.42
N ARG A 132 -4.37 24.81 19.96
CA ARG A 132 -5.66 25.09 19.35
C ARG A 132 -5.94 26.58 19.53
N PRO A 133 -6.18 27.33 18.45
CA PRO A 133 -7.32 28.21 18.41
C PRO A 133 -8.40 27.50 17.59
N ALA A 134 -9.55 27.30 18.21
CA ALA A 134 -10.74 26.88 17.49
C ALA A 134 -11.10 27.99 16.48
N TYR A 135 -10.85 27.76 15.20
CA TYR A 135 -11.51 28.49 14.13
C TYR A 135 -12.58 27.59 13.54
N ALA A 136 -13.81 27.81 13.96
CA ALA A 136 -14.96 27.43 13.19
C ALA A 136 -15.06 28.39 11.99
N SER A 137 -14.91 27.89 10.77
CA SER A 137 -15.41 28.57 9.58
C SER A 137 -16.06 27.56 8.65
N ARG A 138 -17.33 27.26 8.93
CA ARG A 138 -18.27 26.83 7.88
C ARG A 138 -18.96 28.08 7.38
N ALA A 139 -18.40 28.70 6.34
CA ALA A 139 -19.08 29.72 5.56
C ALA A 139 -19.29 29.17 4.15
N SER A 140 -20.47 28.62 3.93
CA SER A 140 -21.17 28.78 2.66
C SER A 140 -22.59 29.13 3.05
N VAL A 141 -22.78 30.41 3.35
CA VAL A 141 -24.09 31.05 3.29
C VAL A 141 -24.35 31.24 1.80
N THR A 142 -25.27 30.45 1.26
CA THR A 142 -26.04 30.85 0.09
C THR A 142 -27.50 30.71 0.47
N SER A 143 -28.07 31.88 0.74
CA SER A 143 -29.49 32.22 0.81
C SER A 143 -30.45 31.23 0.12
N ALA A 144 -31.42 30.74 0.89
CA ALA A 144 -32.78 30.55 0.40
C ALA A 144 -33.73 31.08 1.48
N SER A 145 -34.44 32.13 1.09
CA SER A 145 -35.39 32.90 1.87
C SER A 145 -36.45 32.02 2.55
N THR A 146 -36.75 32.40 3.78
CA THR A 146 -37.94 32.10 4.57
C THR A 146 -39.24 32.02 3.77
N ASN A 147 -40.04 30.98 4.05
CA ASN A 147 -41.42 31.23 4.46
C ASN A 147 -41.94 30.08 5.34
N THR A 148 -41.97 30.32 6.65
CA THR A 148 -42.86 29.63 7.58
C THR A 148 -44.10 30.52 7.69
N GLY A 149 -45.27 30.00 7.33
CA GLY A 149 -46.51 30.77 7.29
C GLY A 149 -47.02 31.22 8.66
N PRO A 150 -48.20 31.85 8.73
CA PRO A 150 -48.91 31.96 9.99
C PRO A 150 -50.31 31.32 9.96
N TYR A 151 -50.68 30.82 11.13
CA TYR A 151 -52.03 30.45 11.58
C TYR A 151 -53.12 31.45 11.15
N ALA A 152 -54.33 30.97 10.82
CA ALA A 152 -55.50 31.01 11.73
C ALA A 152 -56.87 30.88 11.01
N ALA A 153 -57.78 30.19 11.70
CA ALA A 153 -59.23 30.42 11.79
C ALA A 153 -60.18 30.04 10.61
N GLY A 154 -60.85 28.89 10.82
CA GLY A 154 -62.29 28.63 10.71
C GLY A 154 -63.19 29.44 9.78
N SER A 155 -63.97 28.74 8.96
CA SER A 155 -65.44 28.86 8.84
C SER A 155 -66.02 27.79 7.88
N ARG A 156 -66.99 27.01 8.36
CA ARG A 156 -68.08 26.38 7.56
C ARG A 156 -68.91 27.50 6.88
N PRO A 157 -69.71 27.31 5.81
CA PRO A 157 -70.69 26.22 5.68
C PRO A 157 -71.05 25.70 4.25
N SER A 158 -71.77 24.57 4.26
CA SER A 158 -72.84 24.08 3.36
C SER A 158 -72.85 24.42 1.86
N ARG A 159 -72.87 23.39 1.00
CA ARG A 159 -74.10 22.83 0.43
C ARG A 159 -73.86 21.41 -0.10
#